data_AF-A0A367MBB7-F1
#
_entry.id   AF-A0A367MBB7-F1
#
_cell.length_a   1.000
_cell.length_b   1.000
_cell.length_c   1.000
_cell.angle_alpha   90.00
_cell.angle_beta   90.00
_cell.angle_gamma   90.00
#
_symmetry.space_group_name_H-M   'P 1'
#
loop_
_entity.id
_entity.type
_entity.pdbx_description
1 polymer ?
#
loop_
_entity_poly.entity_id
_entity_poly.type
_entity_poly.pdbx_seq_one_letter_code
_entity_poly.pdbx_strand_id
1 'polypeptide(L)' 'AASSAPFGGIGASGNHRPSAYYAADYCAYPVASLESPSVSLPATLTPGISL' A
#
# COMPACT_ATOMS: atom_id res chain seq x y z
N ALA A 1 12.06 -24.63 -9.71
CA ALA A 1 10.98 -23.87 -9.05
C ALA A 1 10.28 -23.03 -10.11
N ALA A 2 8.95 -22.96 -10.11
CA ALA A 2 8.22 -22.06 -11.00
C ALA A 2 8.34 -20.62 -10.48
N SER A 3 8.82 -19.69 -11.30
CA SER A 3 9.02 -18.28 -10.92
C SER A 3 7.74 -17.45 -10.90
N SER A 4 6.63 -17.99 -11.42
CA SER A 4 5.32 -17.34 -11.54
C SER A 4 4.43 -17.49 -10.30
N ALA A 5 4.86 -18.26 -9.29
CA ALA A 5 4.17 -18.38 -8.01
C ALA A 5 5.06 -17.87 -6.87
N PRO A 6 4.50 -17.52 -5.71
CA PRO A 6 5.30 -17.20 -4.52
C PRO A 6 6.16 -18.37 -4.09
N PHE A 7 7.38 -18.09 -3.61
CA PHE A 7 8.28 -19.11 -3.07
C PHE A 7 8.98 -18.62 -1.80
N GLY A 8 8.64 -19.18 -0.65
CA GLY A 8 9.27 -18.87 0.62
C GLY A 8 8.81 -19.80 1.74
N GLY A 9 9.74 -20.20 2.60
CA GLY A 9 9.46 -21.05 3.76
C GLY A 9 8.91 -20.26 4.95
N ILE A 10 8.37 -20.98 5.93
CA ILE A 10 7.91 -20.48 7.23
C ILE A 10 8.83 -20.95 8.36
N GLY A 11 8.66 -20.42 9.58
CA GLY A 11 9.42 -20.83 10.76
C GLY A 11 10.91 -20.49 10.63
N ALA A 12 11.80 -21.45 10.89
CA ALA A 12 13.25 -21.24 10.78
C ALA A 12 13.73 -20.99 9.34
N SER A 13 12.91 -21.30 8.33
CA SER A 13 13.27 -21.20 6.91
C SER A 13 12.86 -19.87 6.25
N GLY A 14 12.30 -18.92 7.00
CA GLY A 14 11.88 -17.64 6.44
C GLY A 14 11.27 -16.69 7.45
N ASN A 15 10.84 -15.53 6.98
CA ASN A 15 10.34 -14.43 7.80
C ASN A 15 9.05 -13.82 7.23
N HIS A 16 8.22 -14.66 6.59
CA HIS A 16 6.95 -14.26 5.95
C HIS A 16 7.11 -13.26 4.79
N ARG A 17 8.29 -13.21 4.16
CA ARG A 17 8.54 -12.45 2.92
C ARG A 17 8.94 -13.41 1.78
N PRO A 18 7.97 -14.11 1.17
CA PRO A 18 8.28 -15.03 0.09
C PRO A 18 8.88 -14.29 -1.12
N SER A 19 9.77 -14.96 -1.83
CA SER A 19 10.39 -14.48 -3.05
C SER A 19 9.65 -15.00 -4.29
N ALA A 20 10.36 -15.17 -5.41
CA ALA A 20 9.79 -15.44 -6.73
C ALA A 20 8.74 -14.38 -7.08
N TYR A 21 7.48 -14.76 -7.33
CA TYR A 21 6.47 -13.78 -7.75
C TYR A 21 6.23 -12.66 -6.72
N TYR A 22 6.32 -12.95 -5.42
CA TYR A 22 6.12 -11.96 -4.34
C TYR A 22 7.39 -11.18 -3.97
N ALA A 23 8.49 -11.34 -4.71
CA ALA A 23 9.65 -10.48 -4.51
C ALA A 23 9.31 -8.98 -4.68
N ALA A 24 8.34 -8.67 -5.54
CA ALA A 24 7.83 -7.30 -5.71
C ALA A 24 7.35 -6.67 -4.40
N ASP A 25 6.71 -7.45 -3.52
CA ASP A 25 6.10 -6.97 -2.27
C ASP A 25 7.15 -6.45 -1.27
N TYR A 26 8.39 -6.96 -1.32
CA TYR A 26 9.47 -6.46 -0.48
C TYR A 26 10.45 -5.53 -1.21
N CYS A 27 10.40 -5.47 -2.54
CA CYS A 27 11.22 -4.54 -3.35
C CYS A 27 10.62 -3.13 -3.40
N ALA A 28 9.31 -3.00 -3.21
CA ALA A 28 8.59 -1.72 -3.23
C ALA A 28 7.66 -1.60 -2.02
N TYR A 29 7.31 -0.37 -1.66
CA TYR A 29 6.28 -0.07 -0.66
C TYR A 29 5.17 0.76 -1.33
N PRO A 30 3.90 0.58 -0.92
CA PRO A 30 2.80 1.33 -1.53
C PRO A 30 2.80 2.79 -1.06
N VAL A 31 2.50 3.70 -1.98
CA VAL A 31 2.16 5.10 -1.70
C VAL A 31 0.79 5.38 -2.29
N ALA A 32 -0.13 5.89 -1.47
CA ALA A 32 -1.49 6.23 -1.88
C ALA A 32 -1.74 7.73 -1.69
N SER A 33 -2.36 8.36 -2.68
CA SER A 33 -2.60 9.81 -2.71
C SER A 33 -4.09 10.12 -2.94
N LEU A 34 -4.58 11.19 -2.30
CA LEU A 34 -5.82 11.88 -2.68
C LEU A 34 -5.42 13.22 -3.30
N GLU A 35 -5.79 13.44 -4.56
CA GLU A 35 -5.34 14.60 -5.32
C GLU A 35 -6.50 15.54 -5.65
N SER A 36 -6.31 16.84 -5.40
CA SER A 36 -7.22 17.91 -5.82
C SER A 36 -6.39 18.99 -6.53
N PRO A 37 -6.67 19.30 -7.81
CA PRO A 37 -5.88 20.28 -8.57
C PRO A 37 -5.89 21.69 -7.98
N SER A 38 -6.94 22.03 -7.21
CA SER A 38 -7.09 23.30 -6.53
C SER A 38 -7.64 23.10 -5.12
N VAL A 39 -7.37 24.07 -4.26
CA VAL A 39 -7.95 24.13 -2.92
C VAL A 39 -9.30 24.83 -3.01
N SER A 40 -10.34 24.19 -2.50
CA SER A 40 -11.69 24.75 -2.41
C SER A 40 -12.31 24.43 -1.06
N LEU A 41 -13.25 25.27 -0.62
CA LEU A 41 -14.08 24.95 0.53
C LEU A 41 -15.00 23.77 0.18
N PRO A 42 -15.29 22.87 1.14
CA PRO A 42 -16.29 21.84 0.93
C PRO A 42 -17.68 22.48 0.72
N ALA A 43 -18.56 21.81 -0.03
CA ALA A 43 -19.91 22.30 -0.29
C ALA A 43 -20.76 22.49 0.99
N THR A 44 -20.43 21.79 2.06
CA THR A 44 -21.07 21.92 3.37
C THR A 44 -20.00 21.90 4.44
N LEU A 45 -19.94 22.96 5.26
CA LEU A 45 -19.06 23.01 6.43
C LEU A 45 -19.57 22.05 7.50
N THR A 46 -18.65 21.46 8.27
CA THR A 46 -19.02 20.63 9.42
C THR A 46 -19.67 21.48 10.51
N PRO A 47 -20.66 20.93 11.27
CA PRO A 47 -21.33 21.68 12.33
C PRO A 47 -20.35 22.33 13.31
N GLY A 48 -20.60 23.59 13.67
CA GLY A 48 -19.76 24.36 14.60
C GLY A 48 -18.59 25.12 13.97
N ILE A 49 -18.38 25.04 12.66
CA ILE A 49 -17.41 25.89 11.95
C ILE A 49 -18.12 27.10 11.33
N SER A 50 -17.67 28.30 11.69
CA SER A 50 -18.02 29.57 11.05
C SER A 50 -16.75 30.23 10.53
N LEU A 51 -16.83 30.80 9.32
CA LEU A 51 -15.71 31.47 8.64
C LEU A 51 -15.67 32.95 8.98
#